data_AF-E8N5T5-F1
#
_entry.id   AF-E8N5T5-F1
#
_cell.length_a   1.000
_cell.length_b   1.000
_cell.length_c   1.000
_cell.angle_alpha   90.00
_cell.angle_beta   90.00
_cell.angle_gamma   90.00
#
_symmetry.space_group_name_H-M   'P 1'
#
loop_
_entity.id
_entity.type
_entity.pdbx_description
1 polymer ?
#
loop_
_entity_poly.entity_id
_entity_poly.type
_entity_poly.pdbx_seq_one_letter_code
_entity_poly.pdbx_strand_id
1 'polypeptide(L)'
;MEIHYSEFSIGYSGVKSIKISVWMNHMNLNELAELINGKYLNQTTPTLKEIKGAFAADLMSDVLATIQPHAVLITGLCNPQVIRTAVMADITAIVFVRGKQPPQETIDLADEESIPIISTPMGMYEVCGKLYVAGLSSLEQVVNPDECDCG
;
A
#
# COMPACT_ATOMS: atom_id res chain seq x y z
N MET A 1 10.91 -16.86 -18.25
CA MET A 1 11.29 -15.54 -17.71
C MET A 1 12.68 -15.74 -17.14
N GLU A 2 13.71 -15.46 -17.94
CA GLU A 2 15.11 -15.65 -17.55
C GLU A 2 15.56 -14.49 -16.66
N ILE A 3 16.11 -14.84 -15.50
CA ILE A 3 16.64 -13.90 -14.53
C ILE A 3 18.10 -13.63 -14.94
N HIS A 4 18.38 -12.46 -15.50
CA HIS A 4 19.74 -12.04 -15.81
C HIS A 4 20.40 -11.49 -14.54
N TYR A 5 21.41 -12.19 -14.03
CA TYR A 5 22.28 -11.72 -12.95
C TYR A 5 23.45 -10.95 -13.56
N SER A 6 23.64 -9.68 -13.20
CA SER A 6 24.86 -8.93 -13.49
C SER A 6 25.70 -8.82 -12.22
N GLU A 7 26.89 -9.42 -12.23
CA GLU A 7 27.87 -9.24 -11.16
C GLU A 7 28.62 -7.92 -11.38
N PHE A 8 28.42 -6.93 -10.51
CA PHE A 8 29.23 -5.71 -10.50
C PHE A 8 30.27 -5.79 -9.39
N SER A 9 31.55 -5.91 -9.78
CA SER A 9 32.69 -5.98 -8.87
C SER A 9 33.31 -4.60 -8.71
N ILE A 10 33.10 -3.91 -7.58
CA ILE A 10 33.90 -2.72 -7.22
C ILE A 10 35.04 -3.19 -6.32
N GLY A 11 36.26 -3.17 -6.85
CA GLY A 11 37.46 -3.56 -6.12
C GLY A 11 37.92 -2.47 -5.16
N TYR A 12 37.86 -2.74 -3.85
CA TYR A 12 38.67 -2.07 -2.83
C TYR A 12 39.27 -3.13 -1.88
N SER A 13 40.59 -3.06 -1.72
CA SER A 13 41.41 -3.97 -0.93
C SER A 13 41.00 -3.99 0.55
N GLY A 14 40.63 -5.16 1.07
CA GLY A 14 40.70 -5.46 2.51
C GLY A 14 39.40 -5.53 3.31
N VAL A 15 38.22 -5.35 2.71
CA VAL A 15 36.93 -5.55 3.40
C VAL A 15 36.35 -6.91 3.00
N LYS A 16 36.05 -7.79 3.97
CA LYS A 16 35.31 -9.03 3.71
C LYS A 16 34.07 -8.68 2.89
N SER A 17 33.90 -9.33 1.74
CA SER A 17 32.76 -9.17 0.84
C SER A 17 31.46 -9.26 1.63
N ILE A 18 30.83 -8.11 1.90
CA ILE A 18 29.46 -8.09 2.40
C ILE A 18 28.62 -8.42 1.18
N LYS A 19 28.07 -9.64 1.14
CA LYS A 19 26.98 -9.95 0.20
C LYS A 19 25.79 -9.09 0.62
N ILE A 20 25.70 -7.86 0.10
CA ILE A 20 24.47 -7.08 0.14
C ILE A 20 23.58 -7.70 -0.92
N SER A 21 22.91 -8.77 -0.55
CA SER A 21 21.74 -9.25 -1.27
C SER A 21 20.69 -8.14 -1.18
N VAL A 22 20.56 -7.36 -2.26
CA VAL A 22 19.43 -6.44 -2.45
C VAL A 22 18.22 -7.33 -2.73
N TRP A 23 17.57 -7.82 -1.68
CA TRP A 23 16.30 -8.52 -1.82
C TRP A 23 15.25 -7.47 -2.16
N MET A 24 14.56 -7.60 -3.30
CA MET A 24 13.25 -6.99 -3.46
C MET A 24 12.36 -7.65 -2.40
N ASN A 25 12.08 -6.95 -1.31
CA ASN A 25 11.16 -7.41 -0.29
C ASN A 25 9.75 -7.33 -0.89
N HIS A 26 9.36 -8.39 -1.58
CA HIS A 26 7.99 -8.57 -2.05
C HIS A 26 7.10 -8.77 -0.82
N MET A 27 6.17 -7.85 -0.59
CA MET A 27 5.19 -7.95 0.50
C MET A 27 3.83 -8.36 -0.09
N ASN A 28 3.19 -9.36 0.51
CA ASN A 28 1.81 -9.73 0.20
C ASN A 28 0.81 -9.18 1.24
N LEU A 29 -0.49 -9.26 0.94
CA LEU A 29 -1.54 -8.71 1.80
C LEU A 29 -1.63 -9.37 3.18
N ASN A 30 -1.31 -10.66 3.31
CA ASN A 30 -1.32 -11.33 4.62
C ASN A 30 -0.17 -10.82 5.50
N GLU A 31 1.02 -10.69 4.93
CA GLU A 31 2.18 -10.13 5.65
C GLU A 31 1.92 -8.68 6.07
N LEU A 32 1.30 -7.87 5.19
CA LEU A 32 0.86 -6.52 5.52
C LEU A 32 -0.13 -6.54 6.69
N ALA A 33 -1.16 -7.39 6.62
CA ALA A 33 -2.18 -7.48 7.66
C ALA A 33 -1.56 -7.89 9.01
N GLU A 34 -0.68 -8.88 9.04
CA GLU A 34 0.02 -9.29 10.24
C GLU A 34 0.88 -8.16 10.83
N LEU A 35 1.66 -7.46 10.00
CA LEU A 35 2.55 -6.37 10.42
C LEU A 35 1.79 -5.22 11.10
N ILE A 36 0.57 -4.95 10.66
CA ILE A 36 -0.26 -3.85 11.15
C ILE A 36 -1.33 -4.32 12.15
N ASN A 37 -1.31 -5.57 12.61
CA ASN A 37 -2.37 -6.17 13.43
C ASN A 37 -3.78 -5.95 12.82
N GLY A 38 -3.85 -6.14 11.51
CA GLY A 38 -5.02 -5.93 10.67
C GLY A 38 -5.92 -7.16 10.61
N LYS A 39 -7.23 -6.91 10.46
CA LYS A 39 -8.25 -7.92 10.27
C LYS A 39 -8.98 -7.67 8.96
N TYR A 40 -9.11 -8.68 8.12
CA TYR A 40 -9.97 -8.65 6.94
C TYR A 40 -11.44 -8.47 7.35
N LEU A 41 -12.13 -7.58 6.67
CA LEU A 41 -13.55 -7.28 6.93
C LEU A 41 -14.50 -7.92 5.92
N ASN A 42 -14.00 -8.33 4.77
CA ASN A 42 -14.80 -8.90 3.69
C ASN A 42 -14.27 -10.27 3.25
N GLN A 43 -15.06 -11.00 2.48
CA GLN A 43 -14.74 -12.39 2.09
C GLN A 43 -13.91 -12.47 0.81
N THR A 44 -13.62 -11.33 0.18
CA THR A 44 -12.72 -11.25 -0.96
C THR A 44 -11.40 -11.94 -0.63
N THR A 45 -11.05 -12.94 -1.44
CA THR A 45 -9.82 -13.71 -1.24
C THR A 45 -8.63 -12.78 -1.38
N PRO A 46 -7.67 -12.77 -0.42
CA PRO A 46 -6.42 -12.05 -0.58
C PRO A 46 -5.81 -12.49 -1.90
N THR A 47 -5.74 -11.59 -2.87
CA THR A 47 -5.13 -11.97 -4.14
C THR A 47 -3.66 -12.24 -3.84
N LEU A 48 -3.07 -13.28 -4.45
CA LEU A 48 -1.61 -13.48 -4.44
C LEU A 48 -0.86 -12.35 -5.19
N LYS A 49 -1.54 -11.25 -5.51
CA LYS A 49 -0.97 -10.04 -6.08
C LYS A 49 -0.03 -9.44 -5.05
N GLU A 50 1.17 -9.23 -5.51
CA GLU A 50 2.21 -8.50 -4.80
C GLU A 50 1.77 -7.04 -4.58
N ILE A 51 2.00 -6.53 -3.38
CA ILE A 51 1.80 -5.12 -3.09
C ILE A 51 3.02 -4.35 -3.61
N LYS A 52 2.79 -3.43 -4.56
CA LYS A 52 3.88 -2.62 -5.13
C LYS A 52 4.29 -1.45 -4.22
N GLY A 53 3.39 -1.00 -3.35
CA GLY A 53 3.65 0.05 -2.39
C GLY A 53 2.39 0.51 -1.67
N ALA A 54 2.50 1.61 -0.92
CA ALA A 54 1.40 2.18 -0.16
C ALA A 54 1.21 3.68 -0.45
N PHE A 55 -0.01 4.14 -0.21
CA PHE A 55 -0.40 5.54 -0.28
C PHE A 55 -1.35 5.84 0.89
N ALA A 56 -1.22 7.00 1.53
CA ALA A 56 -2.02 7.34 2.69
C ALA A 56 -2.70 8.71 2.50
N ALA A 57 -4.03 8.72 2.48
CA ALA A 57 -4.80 9.96 2.39
C ALA A 57 -6.25 9.77 2.88
N ASP A 58 -6.86 10.87 3.30
CA ASP A 58 -8.30 10.93 3.62
C ASP A 58 -9.09 11.69 2.55
N LEU A 59 -8.45 12.59 1.80
CA LEU A 59 -9.07 13.31 0.71
C LEU A 59 -9.01 12.46 -0.56
N MET A 60 -10.18 12.00 -1.03
CA MET A 60 -10.26 11.18 -2.24
C MET A 60 -9.84 11.93 -3.50
N SER A 61 -9.86 13.27 -3.49
CA SER A 61 -9.28 14.09 -4.55
C SER A 61 -7.78 13.85 -4.68
N ASP A 62 -7.07 13.81 -3.56
CA ASP A 62 -5.63 13.60 -3.53
C ASP A 62 -5.30 12.18 -3.96
N VAL A 63 -6.09 11.20 -3.49
CA VAL A 63 -6.00 9.82 -3.96
C VAL A 63 -6.09 9.78 -5.49
N LEU A 64 -7.15 10.32 -6.09
CA LEU A 64 -7.32 10.26 -7.55
C LEU A 64 -6.26 11.06 -8.32
N ALA A 65 -5.72 12.13 -7.73
CA ALA A 65 -4.74 12.98 -8.38
C ALA A 65 -3.32 12.39 -8.37
N THR A 66 -2.93 11.72 -7.28
CA THR A 66 -1.50 11.41 -7.04
C THR A 66 -1.21 9.94 -6.76
N ILE A 67 -2.19 9.08 -6.52
CA ILE A 67 -1.91 7.66 -6.27
C ILE A 67 -1.44 6.95 -7.54
N GLN A 68 -0.46 6.05 -7.40
CA GLN A 68 -0.07 5.15 -8.48
C GLN A 68 -0.82 3.81 -8.40
N PRO A 69 -1.12 3.17 -9.55
CA PRO A 69 -1.78 1.87 -9.58
C PRO A 69 -1.08 0.80 -8.74
N HIS A 70 -1.87 -0.13 -8.23
CA HIS A 70 -1.47 -1.25 -7.39
C HIS A 70 -0.89 -0.87 -6.01
N ALA A 71 -1.16 0.35 -5.55
CA ALA A 71 -0.93 0.74 -4.17
C ALA A 71 -1.94 0.10 -3.22
N VAL A 72 -1.57 0.02 -1.94
CA VAL A 72 -2.51 -0.13 -0.83
C VAL A 72 -2.87 1.25 -0.30
N LEU A 73 -4.17 1.54 -0.22
CA LEU A 73 -4.67 2.80 0.34
C LEU A 73 -4.83 2.70 1.85
N ILE A 74 -4.14 3.55 2.59
CA ILE A 74 -4.29 3.69 4.04
C ILE A 74 -5.14 4.93 4.29
N THR A 75 -6.31 4.74 4.89
CA THR A 75 -7.26 5.84 5.06
C THR A 75 -8.04 5.74 6.36
N GLY A 76 -8.39 6.90 6.90
CA GLY A 76 -9.42 7.07 7.91
C GLY A 76 -10.80 7.30 7.28
N LEU A 77 -10.93 7.64 5.99
CA LEU A 77 -12.26 7.78 5.39
C LEU A 77 -12.95 6.40 5.36
N CYS A 78 -14.21 6.32 5.78
CA CYS A 78 -14.88 5.05 6.04
C CYS A 78 -16.32 5.08 5.56
N ASN A 79 -16.48 5.10 4.23
CA ASN A 79 -17.75 5.17 3.53
C ASN A 79 -17.63 4.49 2.13
N PRO A 80 -18.72 4.32 1.37
CA PRO A 80 -18.67 3.67 0.06
C PRO A 80 -17.82 4.38 -1.00
N GLN A 81 -17.53 5.68 -0.84
CA GLN A 81 -16.72 6.44 -1.80
C GLN A 81 -15.31 5.87 -1.92
N VAL A 82 -14.74 5.40 -0.80
CA VAL A 82 -13.39 4.84 -0.76
C VAL A 82 -13.25 3.65 -1.69
N ILE A 83 -14.26 2.78 -1.75
CA ILE A 83 -14.24 1.60 -2.63
C ILE A 83 -14.28 2.03 -4.10
N ARG A 84 -15.17 2.97 -4.44
CA ARG A 84 -15.29 3.48 -5.82
C ARG A 84 -14.01 4.16 -6.29
N THR A 85 -13.41 4.98 -5.45
CA THR A 85 -12.12 5.62 -5.71
C THR A 85 -11.03 4.57 -5.90
N ALA A 86 -11.03 3.50 -5.08
CA ALA A 86 -10.07 2.42 -5.21
C ALA A 86 -10.18 1.66 -6.53
N VAL A 87 -11.40 1.40 -7.02
CA VAL A 87 -11.62 0.82 -8.37
C VAL A 87 -11.05 1.75 -9.44
N MET A 88 -11.40 3.03 -9.40
CA MET A 88 -10.97 4.02 -10.40
C MET A 88 -9.44 4.17 -10.46
N ALA A 89 -8.77 4.04 -9.32
CA ALA A 89 -7.32 4.20 -9.18
C ALA A 89 -6.52 2.88 -9.27
N ASP A 90 -7.17 1.75 -9.58
CA ASP A 90 -6.54 0.41 -9.66
C ASP A 90 -5.77 0.03 -8.37
N ILE A 91 -6.37 0.33 -7.21
CA ILE A 91 -5.82 0.06 -5.87
C ILE A 91 -5.94 -1.43 -5.55
N THR A 92 -4.90 -2.01 -4.93
CA THR A 92 -4.85 -3.44 -4.61
C THR A 92 -5.64 -3.82 -3.36
N ALA A 93 -5.65 -2.96 -2.34
CA ALA A 93 -6.44 -3.15 -1.12
C ALA A 93 -6.58 -1.84 -0.36
N ILE A 94 -7.53 -1.80 0.58
CA ILE A 94 -7.76 -0.65 1.46
C ILE A 94 -7.52 -1.06 2.92
N VAL A 95 -6.82 -0.21 3.66
CA VAL A 95 -6.55 -0.33 5.08
C VAL A 95 -7.25 0.81 5.82
N PHE A 96 -8.30 0.47 6.58
CA PHE A 96 -8.96 1.37 7.50
C PHE A 96 -8.21 1.42 8.83
N VAL A 97 -7.84 2.62 9.26
CA VAL A 97 -7.06 2.82 10.49
C VAL A 97 -7.94 3.10 11.71
N ARG A 98 -7.37 3.02 12.91
CA ARG A 98 -8.00 3.33 14.22
C ARG A 98 -9.20 2.44 14.56
N GLY A 99 -9.20 1.21 14.06
CA GLY A 99 -10.22 0.19 14.31
C GLY A 99 -11.55 0.48 13.62
N LYS A 100 -11.57 1.37 12.62
CA LYS A 100 -12.79 1.76 11.92
C LYS A 100 -13.48 0.53 11.31
N GLN A 101 -14.79 0.46 11.50
CA GLN A 101 -15.67 -0.55 10.95
C GLN A 101 -16.58 0.14 9.94
N PRO A 102 -16.37 -0.06 8.63
CA PRO A 102 -17.24 0.49 7.59
C PRO A 102 -18.64 -0.10 7.70
N PRO A 103 -19.68 0.66 7.27
CA PRO A 103 -21.04 0.15 7.22
C PRO A 103 -21.15 -1.02 6.24
N GLN A 104 -22.15 -1.89 6.44
CA GLN A 104 -22.31 -3.11 5.64
C GLN A 104 -22.35 -2.83 4.13
N GLU A 105 -23.02 -1.77 3.69
CA GLU A 105 -23.06 -1.34 2.28
C GLU A 105 -21.66 -1.11 1.66
N THR A 106 -20.68 -0.70 2.47
CA THR A 106 -19.29 -0.50 2.01
C THR A 106 -18.56 -1.83 1.91
N ILE A 107 -18.84 -2.76 2.82
CA ILE A 107 -18.28 -4.13 2.79
C ILE A 107 -18.85 -4.88 1.58
N ASP A 108 -20.16 -4.79 1.36
CA ASP A 108 -20.84 -5.41 0.22
C ASP A 108 -20.29 -4.88 -1.10
N LEU A 109 -20.15 -3.55 -1.23
CA LEU A 109 -19.55 -2.94 -2.42
C LEU A 109 -18.09 -3.37 -2.62
N ALA A 110 -17.32 -3.53 -1.54
CA ALA A 110 -15.94 -4.03 -1.63
C ALA A 110 -15.89 -5.48 -2.15
N ASP A 111 -16.82 -6.33 -1.72
CA ASP A 111 -16.94 -7.71 -2.23
C ASP A 111 -17.40 -7.74 -3.70
N GLU A 112 -18.36 -6.89 -4.09
CA GLU A 112 -18.81 -6.75 -5.49
C GLU A 112 -17.66 -6.37 -6.43
N GLU A 113 -16.82 -5.42 -6.00
CA GLU A 113 -15.67 -4.92 -6.77
C GLU A 113 -14.40 -5.77 -6.57
N SER A 114 -14.47 -6.83 -5.76
CA SER A 114 -13.34 -7.71 -5.42
C SER A 114 -12.12 -6.95 -4.85
N ILE A 115 -12.38 -5.95 -4.00
CA ILE A 115 -11.36 -5.16 -3.31
C ILE A 115 -11.23 -5.67 -1.86
N PRO A 116 -10.07 -6.22 -1.46
CA PRO A 116 -9.83 -6.58 -0.06
C PRO A 116 -9.82 -5.33 0.83
N ILE A 117 -10.56 -5.42 1.94
CA ILE A 117 -10.56 -4.38 2.97
C ILE A 117 -10.09 -4.93 4.33
N ILE A 118 -9.18 -4.18 4.95
CA ILE A 118 -8.52 -4.55 6.21
C ILE A 118 -8.78 -3.42 7.22
N SER A 119 -9.04 -3.75 8.48
CA SER A 119 -9.11 -2.80 9.58
C SER A 119 -8.02 -3.08 10.60
N THR A 120 -7.30 -2.03 11.02
CA THR A 120 -6.27 -2.10 12.06
C THR A 120 -6.59 -1.13 13.19
N PRO A 121 -6.36 -1.49 14.47
CA PRO A 121 -6.51 -0.55 15.59
C PRO A 121 -5.49 0.60 15.58
N MET A 122 -4.42 0.49 14.79
CA MET A 122 -3.32 1.46 14.77
C MET A 122 -3.70 2.80 14.12
N GLY A 123 -2.95 3.87 14.44
CA GLY A 123 -3.07 5.16 13.77
C GLY A 123 -2.40 5.18 12.38
N MET A 124 -2.86 6.07 11.50
CA MET A 124 -2.34 6.20 10.12
C MET A 124 -0.82 6.37 10.06
N TYR A 125 -0.26 7.33 10.80
CA TYR A 125 1.18 7.58 10.81
C TYR A 125 1.98 6.35 11.27
N GLU A 126 1.48 5.61 12.26
CA GLU A 126 2.12 4.40 12.77
C GLU A 126 2.12 3.28 11.72
N VAL A 127 0.99 3.08 11.02
CA VAL A 127 0.87 2.13 9.91
C VAL A 127 1.87 2.49 8.80
N CYS A 128 1.91 3.75 8.38
CA CYS A 128 2.87 4.22 7.36
C CYS A 128 4.32 3.95 7.79
N GLY A 129 4.67 4.28 9.03
CA GLY A 129 6.01 4.06 9.58
C GLY A 129 6.41 2.58 9.57
N LYS A 130 5.52 1.68 9.99
CA LYS A 130 5.79 0.23 9.96
C LYS A 130 5.99 -0.29 8.53
N LEU A 131 5.12 0.10 7.60
CA LEU A 131 5.20 -0.37 6.21
C LEU A 131 6.46 0.15 5.53
N TYR A 132 6.82 1.41 5.76
CA TYR A 132 8.04 2.00 5.23
C TYR A 132 9.30 1.29 5.75
N VAL A 133 9.37 1.01 7.06
CA VAL A 133 10.49 0.25 7.67
C VAL A 133 10.57 -1.17 7.14
N ALA A 134 9.43 -1.79 6.81
CA ALA A 134 9.38 -3.11 6.19
C ALA A 134 9.83 -3.12 4.71
N GLY A 135 10.11 -1.94 4.13
CA GLY A 135 10.61 -1.79 2.76
C GLY A 135 9.51 -1.54 1.72
N LEU A 136 8.28 -1.25 2.15
CA LEU A 136 7.20 -0.91 1.24
C LEU A 136 7.35 0.54 0.73
N SER A 137 7.44 0.70 -0.59
CA SER A 137 7.62 2.00 -1.24
C SER A 137 6.39 2.89 -1.14
N SER A 138 6.60 4.21 -1.15
CA SER A 138 5.52 5.18 -1.38
C SER A 138 5.11 5.17 -2.85
N LEU A 139 3.81 5.05 -3.12
CA LEU A 139 3.20 5.13 -4.45
C LEU A 139 2.38 6.41 -4.60
N GLU A 140 2.99 7.51 -4.20
CA GLU A 140 2.53 8.88 -4.42
C GLU A 140 3.34 9.50 -5.57
N GLN A 141 2.65 10.14 -6.51
CA GLN A 141 3.30 10.92 -7.56
C GLN A 141 3.90 12.20 -6.98
N VAL A 142 5.11 12.54 -7.41
CA VAL A 142 5.73 13.81 -7.04
C VAL A 142 4.97 14.93 -7.73
N VAL A 143 4.32 15.78 -6.91
CA VAL A 143 3.65 16.98 -7.41
C VAL A 143 4.71 17.99 -7.86
N ASN A 144 4.50 18.58 -9.03
CA ASN A 144 5.36 19.65 -9.54
C ASN A 144 5.21 20.89 -8.62
N PRO A 145 6.29 21.41 -8.01
CA PRO A 145 6.20 22.57 -7.11
C PRO A 145 5.63 23.82 -7.78
N ASP A 146 5.74 23.93 -9.11
CA ASP A 146 5.22 25.08 -9.88
C ASP A 146 3.70 24.98 -10.16
N GLU A 147 3.07 23.85 -9.85
CA GLU A 147 1.64 23.57 -10.06
C GLU A 147 0.85 23.54 -8.74
N CYS A 148 1.48 23.90 -7.61
CA CYS A 148 0.83 23.95 -6.31
C CYS A 148 -0.07 25.21 -6.20
N ASP A 149 -1.33 25.06 -6.63
CA ASP A 149 -2.38 26.07 -6.40
C ASP A 149 -3.01 25.84 -5.02
N CYS A 150 -2.30 26.25 -3.98
CA CYS A 150 -2.80 26.22 -2.61
C CYS A 150 -3.74 27.38 -2.25
N GLY A 151 -4.20 28.16 -3.24
CA GLY A 151 -5.09 29.32 -3.07
C GLY A 151 -4.38 30.57 -2.59
#